data_AF-A0A482VBC8-F1
#
_entry.id   AF-A0A482VBC8-F1
#
_cell.length_a   1.000
_cell.length_b   1.000
_cell.length_c   1.000
_cell.angle_alpha   90.00
_cell.angle_beta   90.00
_cell.angle_gamma   90.00
#
_symmetry.space_group_name_H-M   'P 1'
#
loop_
_entity.id
_entity.type
_entity.pdbx_description
1 polymer ?
#
loop_
_entity_poly.entity_id
_entity_poly.type
_entity_poly.pdbx_seq_one_letter_code
_entity_poly.pdbx_strand_id
1 'polypeptide(L)'
;MTGEPGLYNGLTVTINNQLEDYFYSKQESLGANVHVFLPTDYPDKNSGSLSEYLVGVSTEFLLEIGILSTHTVKDVINYPIEKRQCYFQSERHTRFGVYSESDCLVSCRIRSMLGLCGCVPFMIPMQNQKLICGFSDIECLHKYRCNSQLEIVCAHEKFHFSEMGVTITTKCFVYRR
;
A
#
# COMPACT_ATOMS: atom_id res chain seq x y z
N MET A 1 -14.64 -13.53 -21.91
CA MET A 1 -15.83 -12.66 -21.84
C MET A 1 -15.34 -11.25 -22.11
N THR A 2 -15.71 -10.65 -23.24
CA THR A 2 -15.32 -9.27 -23.58
C THR A 2 -16.47 -8.35 -23.17
N GLY A 3 -16.33 -7.70 -22.02
CA GLY A 3 -17.25 -6.63 -21.62
C GLY A 3 -16.88 -5.34 -22.34
N GLU A 4 -17.86 -4.61 -22.85
CA GLU A 4 -17.65 -3.28 -23.43
C GLU A 4 -17.60 -2.22 -22.34
N PRO A 5 -16.68 -1.24 -22.42
CA PRO A 5 -16.64 -0.13 -21.47
C PRO A 5 -17.91 0.72 -21.60
N GLY A 6 -18.42 1.22 -20.48
CA GLY A 6 -19.58 2.12 -20.48
C GLY A 6 -20.21 2.25 -19.09
N LEU A 7 -20.98 3.33 -18.90
CA LEU A 7 -21.64 3.64 -17.63
C LEU A 7 -22.54 2.48 -17.14
N TYR A 8 -23.28 1.86 -18.06
CA TYR A 8 -24.21 0.76 -17.75
C TYR A 8 -23.54 -0.61 -17.61
N ASN A 9 -22.27 -0.73 -17.99
CA ASN A 9 -21.47 -1.96 -17.90
C ASN A 9 -20.38 -1.88 -16.82
N GLY A 10 -20.41 -0.82 -16.00
CA GLY A 10 -19.50 -0.59 -14.89
C GLY A 10 -20.07 -1.03 -13.56
N LEU A 11 -19.45 -0.56 -12.49
CA LEU A 11 -19.92 -0.73 -11.12
C LEU A 11 -20.78 0.49 -10.72
N THR A 12 -22.06 0.26 -10.42
CA THR A 12 -22.95 1.28 -9.83
C THR A 12 -23.24 0.94 -8.39
N VAL A 13 -22.97 1.87 -7.48
CA VAL A 13 -23.21 1.70 -6.04
C VAL A 13 -24.03 2.89 -5.54
N THR A 14 -25.14 2.60 -4.86
CA THR A 14 -25.92 3.61 -4.14
C THR A 14 -25.61 3.51 -2.66
N ILE A 15 -25.14 4.62 -2.08
CA ILE A 15 -24.75 4.68 -0.67
C ILE A 15 -25.80 5.45 0.11
N ASN A 16 -26.36 4.81 1.14
CA ASN A 16 -27.26 5.47 2.09
C ASN A 16 -26.44 5.96 3.30
N ASN A 17 -26.20 7.26 3.39
CA ASN A 17 -25.42 7.86 4.47
C ASN A 17 -26.35 8.24 5.64
N GLN A 18 -26.23 7.54 6.77
CA GLN A 18 -26.94 7.87 8.02
C GLN A 18 -26.09 8.82 8.87
N LEU A 19 -26.19 10.12 8.61
CA LEU A 19 -25.31 11.13 9.21
C LEU A 19 -25.42 11.19 10.74
N GLU A 20 -26.57 10.81 11.30
CA GLU A 20 -26.81 10.80 12.74
C GLU A 20 -26.01 9.71 13.48
N ASP A 21 -25.51 8.69 12.76
CA ASP A 21 -24.72 7.58 13.31
C ASP A 21 -23.20 7.75 13.09
N TYR A 22 -22.77 8.91 12.59
CA TYR A 22 -21.35 9.18 12.36
C TYR A 22 -20.64 9.47 13.70
N PHE A 23 -20.19 8.41 14.38
CA PHE A 23 -19.36 8.52 15.58
C PHE A 23 -17.87 8.39 15.25
N TYR A 24 -17.04 9.29 15.78
CA TYR A 24 -15.56 9.26 15.67
C TYR A 24 -15.04 9.10 14.23
N SER A 25 -15.45 9.99 13.31
CA SER A 25 -14.90 10.02 11.95
C SER A 25 -13.40 10.30 11.97
N LYS A 26 -12.59 9.36 11.43
CA LYS A 26 -11.12 9.50 11.33
C LYS A 26 -10.67 10.72 10.51
N GLN A 27 -11.56 11.27 9.69
CA GLN A 27 -11.34 12.42 8.83
C GLN A 27 -12.59 13.30 8.87
N GLU A 28 -12.40 14.62 8.80
CA GLU A 28 -13.50 15.60 8.77
C GLU A 28 -14.16 15.65 7.38
N SER A 29 -14.80 14.56 6.97
CA SER A 29 -15.55 14.48 5.70
C SER A 29 -16.87 13.77 5.90
N LEU A 30 -17.95 14.35 5.35
CA LEU A 30 -19.27 13.74 5.33
C LEU A 30 -19.51 13.04 4.00
N GLY A 31 -19.94 11.79 4.04
CA GLY A 31 -20.18 10.95 2.88
C GLY A 31 -19.43 9.64 2.94
N ALA A 32 -18.84 9.22 1.81
CA ALA A 32 -18.17 7.94 1.66
C ALA A 32 -16.72 8.10 1.20
N ASN A 33 -15.85 7.21 1.67
CA ASN A 33 -14.48 7.09 1.19
C ASN A 33 -14.38 5.87 0.26
N VAL A 34 -14.09 6.11 -1.02
CA VAL A 34 -14.02 5.10 -2.07
C VAL A 34 -12.57 4.77 -2.36
N HIS A 35 -12.22 3.49 -2.21
CA HIS A 35 -10.87 2.95 -2.39
C HIS A 35 -10.81 2.09 -3.64
N VAL A 36 -9.90 2.40 -4.56
CA VAL A 36 -9.67 1.63 -5.79
C VAL A 36 -8.21 1.18 -5.81
N PHE A 37 -8.00 -0.13 -5.92
CA PHE A 37 -6.68 -0.76 -5.87
C PHE A 37 -6.70 -2.10 -6.63
N LEU A 38 -5.51 -2.63 -6.91
CA LEU A 38 -5.38 -3.95 -7.55
C LEU A 38 -5.70 -5.06 -6.54
N PRO A 39 -6.50 -6.09 -6.90
CA PRO A 39 -6.89 -7.14 -5.98
C PRO A 39 -5.74 -8.04 -5.50
N THR A 40 -4.59 -7.97 -6.17
CA THR A 40 -3.36 -8.70 -5.82
C THR A 40 -2.42 -7.90 -4.92
N ASP A 41 -2.66 -6.61 -4.74
CA ASP A 41 -1.82 -5.72 -3.93
C ASP A 41 -2.48 -5.44 -2.58
N TYR A 42 -1.64 -5.14 -1.59
CA TYR A 42 -2.10 -4.55 -0.35
C TYR A 42 -2.49 -3.07 -0.58
N PRO A 43 -3.72 -2.64 -0.19
CA PRO A 43 -4.23 -1.30 -0.46
C PRO A 43 -3.54 -0.26 0.42
N ASP A 44 -2.34 0.15 -0.01
CA ASP A 44 -1.54 1.13 0.72
C ASP A 44 -1.35 2.41 -0.09
N LYS A 45 -1.88 3.51 0.46
CA LYS A 45 -1.85 4.84 -0.12
C LYS A 45 -0.42 5.34 -0.38
N ASN A 46 0.49 5.10 0.56
CA ASN A 46 1.88 5.57 0.49
C ASN A 46 2.70 4.82 -0.58
N SER A 47 2.30 3.62 -0.93
CA SER A 47 2.92 2.78 -1.96
C SER A 47 2.46 3.14 -3.37
N GLY A 48 1.40 3.94 -3.50
CA GLY A 48 0.79 4.33 -4.77
C GLY A 48 -0.17 3.29 -5.36
N SER A 49 -0.40 2.15 -4.70
CA SER A 49 -1.34 1.12 -5.18
C SER A 49 -2.82 1.42 -4.86
N LEU A 50 -3.07 2.31 -3.89
CA LEU A 50 -4.41 2.72 -3.49
C LEU A 50 -4.73 4.14 -3.98
N SER A 51 -5.77 4.25 -4.79
CA SER A 51 -6.43 5.52 -5.11
C SER A 51 -7.62 5.74 -4.17
N GLU A 52 -7.68 6.93 -3.56
CA GLU A 52 -8.67 7.28 -2.54
C GLU A 52 -9.51 8.49 -3.01
N TYR A 53 -10.83 8.33 -3.02
CA TYR A 53 -11.78 9.38 -3.42
C TYR A 53 -12.79 9.63 -2.31
N LEU A 54 -12.89 10.89 -1.87
CA LEU A 54 -13.92 11.31 -0.93
C LEU A 54 -15.15 11.76 -1.71
N VAL A 55 -16.26 11.07 -1.50
CA VAL A 55 -17.55 11.34 -2.15
C VAL A 55 -18.47 11.99 -1.13
N GLY A 56 -18.98 13.17 -1.46
CA GLY A 56 -19.89 13.90 -0.59
C GLY A 56 -21.24 13.20 -0.43
N VAL A 57 -21.97 13.57 0.61
CA VAL A 57 -23.39 13.19 0.72
C VAL A 57 -24.23 13.84 -0.38
N SER A 58 -25.28 13.13 -0.83
CA SER A 58 -26.23 13.63 -1.82
C SER A 58 -25.60 14.07 -3.15
N THR A 59 -24.43 13.52 -3.49
CA THR A 59 -23.74 13.76 -4.77
C THR A 59 -23.68 12.48 -5.60
N GLU A 60 -23.73 12.66 -6.93
CA GLU A 60 -23.36 11.61 -7.88
C GLU A 60 -21.88 11.74 -8.23
N PHE A 61 -21.13 10.64 -8.12
CA PHE A 61 -19.71 10.59 -8.41
C PHE A 61 -19.44 9.54 -9.48
N LEU A 62 -18.92 9.99 -10.62
CA LEU A 62 -18.55 9.13 -11.74
C LEU A 62 -17.04 8.98 -11.79
N LEU A 63 -16.56 7.74 -11.72
CA LEU A 63 -15.15 7.39 -11.81
C LEU A 63 -14.89 6.60 -13.11
N GLU A 64 -14.07 7.18 -13.99
CA GLU A 64 -13.51 6.47 -15.13
C GLU A 64 -12.17 5.82 -14.75
N ILE A 65 -12.04 4.52 -14.97
CA ILE A 65 -10.83 3.77 -14.66
C ILE A 65 -10.08 3.46 -15.97
N GLY A 66 -8.92 4.08 -16.14
CA GLY A 66 -7.98 3.76 -17.21
C GLY A 66 -6.91 2.78 -16.75
N ILE A 67 -6.66 1.71 -17.52
CA ILE A 67 -5.59 0.75 -17.22
C ILE A 67 -4.35 1.09 -18.04
N LEU A 68 -3.26 1.40 -17.35
CA LEU A 68 -1.93 1.46 -17.93
C LEU A 68 -1.15 0.22 -17.48
N SER A 69 -0.86 -0.69 -18.41
CA SER A 69 -0.06 -1.88 -18.14
C SER A 69 1.24 -1.83 -18.93
N THR A 70 2.37 -1.96 -18.24
CA THR A 70 3.69 -1.99 -18.86
C THR A 70 4.28 -3.38 -18.69
N HIS A 71 4.65 -4.02 -19.80
CA HIS A 71 5.27 -5.34 -19.80
C HIS A 71 6.67 -5.26 -20.42
N THR A 72 7.61 -5.99 -19.83
CA THR A 72 8.94 -6.17 -20.37
C THR A 72 8.96 -7.31 -21.40
N VAL A 73 9.94 -7.27 -22.31
CA VAL A 73 10.18 -8.40 -23.22
C VAL A 73 10.75 -9.58 -22.43
N LYS A 74 10.30 -10.79 -22.77
CA LYS A 74 10.62 -12.02 -22.02
C LYS A 74 12.12 -12.26 -21.90
N ASP A 75 12.91 -11.91 -22.91
CA ASP A 75 14.36 -12.14 -22.94
C ASP A 75 15.12 -11.38 -21.85
N VAL A 76 14.54 -10.31 -21.28
CA VAL A 76 15.14 -9.56 -20.17
C VAL A 76 15.31 -10.43 -18.92
N ILE A 77 14.52 -11.51 -18.78
CA ILE A 77 14.64 -12.44 -17.64
C ILE A 77 16.01 -13.14 -17.60
N ASN A 78 16.67 -13.30 -18.75
CA ASN A 78 17.97 -13.95 -18.85
C ASN A 78 19.12 -13.09 -18.32
N TYR A 79 18.90 -11.79 -18.12
CA TYR A 79 19.89 -10.91 -17.51
C TYR A 79 19.87 -11.05 -15.98
N PRO A 80 21.04 -11.10 -15.32
CA PRO A 80 21.12 -11.09 -13.86
C PRO A 80 20.35 -9.91 -13.25
N ILE A 81 19.69 -10.13 -12.11
CA ILE A 81 18.90 -9.12 -11.39
C ILE A 81 19.74 -7.88 -11.11
N GLU A 82 21.03 -8.04 -10.83
CA GLU A 82 21.98 -6.97 -10.55
C GLU A 82 22.23 -6.06 -11.77
N LYS A 83 22.01 -6.55 -12.99
CA LYS A 83 22.16 -5.72 -14.20
C LYS A 83 20.88 -5.00 -14.56
N ARG A 84 19.73 -5.66 -14.42
CA ARG A 84 18.43 -5.08 -14.78
C ARG A 84 17.77 -4.26 -13.67
N GLN A 85 18.22 -4.42 -12.42
CA GLN A 85 17.67 -3.75 -11.24
C GLN A 85 16.13 -3.82 -11.23
N CYS A 86 15.52 -4.99 -11.43
CA CYS A 86 14.08 -5.20 -11.30
C CYS A 86 13.79 -6.70 -11.12
N TYR A 87 12.65 -7.04 -10.55
CA TYR A 87 12.21 -8.43 -10.35
C TYR A 87 11.01 -8.77 -11.24
N PHE A 88 10.98 -9.99 -11.79
CA PHE A 88 9.78 -10.58 -12.37
C PHE A 88 8.92 -11.23 -11.28
N GLN A 89 7.63 -11.37 -11.57
CA GLN A 89 6.64 -12.00 -10.68
C GLN A 89 7.04 -13.42 -10.24
N SER A 90 7.78 -14.16 -11.06
CA SER A 90 8.25 -15.52 -10.76
C SER A 90 9.49 -15.57 -9.86
N GLU A 91 10.20 -14.46 -9.68
CA GLU A 91 11.52 -14.44 -9.05
C GLU A 91 11.46 -14.05 -7.58
N ARG A 92 10.40 -13.35 -7.20
CA ARG A 92 10.21 -12.87 -5.84
C ARG A 92 8.72 -12.93 -5.52
N HIS A 93 8.44 -13.21 -4.26
CA HIS A 93 7.11 -13.10 -3.70
C HIS A 93 7.15 -12.07 -2.57
N THR A 94 6.03 -11.36 -2.42
CA THR A 94 5.82 -10.45 -1.29
C THR A 94 4.99 -11.17 -0.24
N ARG A 95 4.80 -10.54 0.92
CA ARG A 95 3.91 -11.09 1.94
C ARG A 95 2.46 -11.25 1.46
N PHE A 96 2.06 -10.43 0.49
CA PHE A 96 0.69 -10.34 0.00
C PHE A 96 0.45 -11.17 -1.27
N GLY A 97 1.49 -11.86 -1.77
CA GLY A 97 1.39 -12.83 -2.86
C GLY A 97 2.40 -12.54 -3.97
N VAL A 98 1.86 -12.23 -5.15
CA VAL A 98 2.67 -11.95 -6.35
C VAL A 98 3.42 -10.64 -6.17
N TYR A 99 4.66 -10.59 -6.65
CA TYR A 99 5.47 -9.38 -6.52
C TYR A 99 4.89 -8.18 -7.30
N SER A 100 4.70 -7.08 -6.58
CA SER A 100 4.49 -5.73 -7.08
C SER A 100 5.41 -4.73 -6.37
N GLU A 101 5.61 -3.55 -6.99
CA GLU A 101 6.43 -2.47 -6.39
C GLU A 101 5.87 -2.07 -5.02
N SER A 102 4.56 -1.85 -5.00
CA SER A 102 3.76 -1.40 -3.89
C SER A 102 3.89 -2.33 -2.69
N ASP A 103 3.67 -3.63 -2.90
CA ASP A 103 3.78 -4.64 -1.86
C ASP A 103 5.20 -4.81 -1.34
N CYS A 104 6.21 -4.60 -2.18
CA CYS A 104 7.60 -4.58 -1.75
C CYS A 104 7.84 -3.42 -0.78
N LEU A 105 7.35 -2.22 -1.09
CA LEU A 105 7.47 -1.05 -0.22
C LEU A 105 6.73 -1.25 1.11
N VAL A 106 5.56 -1.88 1.09
CA VAL A 106 4.83 -2.26 2.32
C VAL A 106 5.63 -3.29 3.12
N SER A 107 6.18 -4.32 2.48
CA SER A 107 7.02 -5.33 3.12
C SER A 107 8.29 -4.72 3.74
N CYS A 108 8.87 -3.72 3.08
CA CYS A 108 10.00 -2.98 3.62
C CYS A 108 9.61 -2.23 4.89
N ARG A 109 8.46 -1.55 4.89
CA ARG A 109 7.95 -0.83 6.07
C ARG A 109 7.66 -1.75 7.24
N ILE A 110 7.01 -2.88 7.00
CA ILE A 110 6.78 -3.93 7.99
C ILE A 110 8.09 -4.35 8.65
N ARG A 111 9.11 -4.62 7.84
CA ARG A 111 10.42 -5.04 8.35
C ARG A 111 11.10 -3.94 9.16
N SER A 112 10.97 -2.69 8.74
CA SER A 112 11.48 -1.55 9.50
C SER A 112 10.75 -1.38 10.84
N MET A 113 9.43 -1.50 10.88
CA MET A 113 8.63 -1.46 12.11
C MET A 113 9.03 -2.57 13.08
N LEU A 114 9.17 -3.81 12.58
CA LEU A 114 9.62 -4.94 13.40
C LEU A 114 11.06 -4.75 13.91
N GLY A 115 11.96 -4.22 13.09
CA GLY A 115 13.35 -4.00 13.47
C GLY A 115 13.55 -2.85 14.47
N LEU A 116 12.73 -1.81 14.39
CA LEU A 116 12.84 -0.60 15.22
C LEU A 116 11.98 -0.67 16.49
N CYS A 117 10.75 -1.15 16.37
CA CYS A 117 9.74 -1.14 17.43
C CYS A 117 9.28 -2.55 17.85
N GLY A 118 9.72 -3.61 17.18
CA GLY A 118 9.36 -4.99 17.54
C GLY A 118 7.93 -5.39 17.21
N CYS A 119 7.11 -4.49 16.68
CA CYS A 119 5.70 -4.70 16.38
C CYS A 119 5.29 -4.01 15.07
N VAL A 120 4.10 -4.30 14.57
CA VAL A 120 3.47 -3.63 13.43
C VAL A 120 2.04 -3.19 13.74
N PRO A 121 1.55 -2.11 13.13
CA PRO A 121 0.18 -1.64 13.33
C PRO A 121 -0.87 -2.68 12.95
N PHE A 122 -1.98 -2.67 13.68
CA PHE A 122 -3.09 -3.61 13.48
C PHE A 122 -3.75 -3.55 12.10
N MET A 123 -3.60 -2.44 11.37
CA MET A 123 -4.12 -2.29 10.01
C MET A 123 -3.43 -3.25 9.02
N ILE A 124 -2.19 -3.65 9.32
CA ILE A 124 -1.44 -4.57 8.47
C ILE A 124 -1.80 -6.01 8.88
N PRO A 125 -2.31 -6.85 7.97
CA PRO A 125 -2.70 -8.21 8.29
C PRO A 125 -1.49 -9.06 8.70
N MET A 126 -1.49 -9.51 9.94
CA MET A 126 -0.44 -10.32 10.55
C MET A 126 -0.98 -11.68 10.97
N GLN A 127 -0.28 -12.75 10.58
CA GLN A 127 -0.60 -14.11 11.05
C GLN A 127 -0.34 -14.28 12.55
N ASN A 128 0.72 -13.64 13.07
CA ASN A 128 1.06 -13.70 14.49
C ASN A 128 0.58 -12.43 15.20
N GLN A 129 -0.49 -12.56 15.99
CA GLN A 129 -1.07 -11.43 16.73
C GLN A 129 -0.12 -10.84 17.78
N LYS A 130 0.88 -11.58 18.27
CA LYS A 130 1.88 -11.05 19.21
C LYS A 130 2.77 -9.96 18.61
N LEU A 131 2.81 -9.87 17.27
CA LEU A 131 3.56 -8.84 16.56
C LEU A 131 2.73 -7.59 16.28
N ILE A 132 1.47 -7.54 16.71
CA ILE A 132 0.61 -6.35 16.54
C ILE A 132 0.91 -5.36 17.66
N CYS A 133 1.17 -4.10 17.30
CA CYS A 133 1.45 -3.04 18.26
C CYS A 133 0.23 -2.76 19.16
N GLY A 134 0.51 -2.58 20.45
CA GLY A 134 -0.44 -2.07 21.43
C GLY A 134 -0.29 -0.56 21.67
N PHE A 135 -1.00 -0.07 22.68
CA PHE A 135 -0.94 1.35 23.07
C PHE A 135 0.45 1.79 23.57
N SER A 136 1.21 0.87 24.19
CA SER A 136 2.58 1.14 24.68
C SER A 136 3.56 1.45 23.55
N ASP A 137 3.31 0.95 22.34
CA ASP A 137 4.26 1.01 21.24
C ASP A 137 4.06 2.28 20.38
N ILE A 138 2.98 3.03 20.64
CA ILE A 138 2.60 4.24 19.88
C ILE A 138 3.74 5.27 19.89
N GLU A 139 4.43 5.45 21.01
CA GLU A 139 5.55 6.38 21.11
C GLU A 139 6.71 5.98 20.17
N CYS A 140 7.03 4.69 20.10
CA CYS A 140 8.05 4.19 19.17
C CYS A 140 7.65 4.41 17.71
N LEU A 141 6.41 4.04 17.37
CA LEU A 141 5.87 4.26 16.03
C LEU A 141 5.88 5.74 15.64
N HIS A 142 5.56 6.64 16.58
CA HIS A 142 5.59 8.07 16.36
C HIS A 142 7.02 8.61 16.21
N LYS A 143 7.99 8.08 16.96
CA LYS A 143 9.41 8.45 16.87
C LYS A 143 10.00 8.13 15.51
N TYR A 144 9.63 7.00 14.90
CA TYR A 144 10.15 6.54 13.61
C TYR A 144 9.21 6.79 12.44
N ARG A 145 8.15 7.58 12.66
CA ARG A 145 7.27 8.11 11.62
C ARG A 145 8.07 8.96 10.64
N CYS A 146 7.77 8.81 9.36
CA CYS A 146 8.33 9.70 8.35
C CYS A 146 7.46 10.95 8.14
N ASN A 147 8.13 12.07 7.86
CA ASN A 147 7.57 13.42 7.91
C ASN A 147 6.53 13.73 6.82
N SER A 148 6.05 12.75 6.03
CA SER A 148 4.93 12.96 5.12
C SER A 148 3.60 12.59 5.78
N GLN A 149 3.16 13.44 6.72
CA GLN A 149 1.82 13.60 7.32
C GLN A 149 0.89 12.40 7.66
N LEU A 150 1.19 11.12 7.40
CA LEU A 150 0.38 9.96 7.80
C LEU A 150 1.15 8.62 7.81
N GLU A 151 2.46 8.65 8.08
CA GLU A 151 3.30 7.45 8.02
C GLU A 151 3.53 6.77 9.37
N ILE A 152 3.87 5.48 9.35
CA ILE A 152 4.26 4.76 10.57
C ILE A 152 5.76 4.41 10.56
N VAL A 153 6.39 4.12 9.41
CA VAL A 153 7.86 4.06 9.20
C VAL A 153 8.15 4.27 7.70
N CYS A 154 9.28 4.88 7.31
CA CYS A 154 9.70 5.01 5.91
C CYS A 154 10.02 3.68 5.21
N ALA A 155 9.75 3.62 3.90
CA ALA A 155 10.47 2.76 2.97
C ALA A 155 11.58 3.57 2.29
N HIS A 156 12.84 3.19 2.46
CA HIS A 156 13.95 3.78 1.68
C HIS A 156 14.89 2.67 1.24
N GLU A 157 15.46 2.77 0.04
CA GLU A 157 16.34 1.75 -0.58
C GLU A 157 17.57 1.41 0.28
N LYS A 158 17.97 2.33 1.16
CA LYS A 158 18.93 2.10 2.24
C LYS A 158 18.48 2.90 3.46
N PHE A 159 17.81 2.26 4.42
CA PHE A 159 17.61 2.85 5.74
C PHE A 159 18.83 2.50 6.60
N HIS A 160 19.66 3.51 6.87
CA HIS A 160 20.84 3.39 7.74
C HIS A 160 20.63 4.29 8.97
N PHE A 161 20.23 3.70 10.10
CA PHE A 161 20.09 4.45 11.36
C PHE A 161 21.36 4.23 12.19
N SER A 162 22.17 5.28 12.34
CA SER A 162 23.50 5.23 12.96
C SER A 162 23.52 5.04 14.49
N GLU A 163 22.36 5.10 15.17
CA GLU A 163 22.30 4.99 16.63
C GLU A 163 22.02 3.58 17.18
N MET A 164 21.74 2.58 16.33
CA MET A 164 21.44 1.20 16.81
C MET A 164 22.07 0.06 16.00
N GLY A 165 22.90 0.35 14.98
CA GLY A 165 23.60 -0.69 14.21
C GLY A 165 22.71 -1.63 13.37
N VAL A 166 21.42 -1.33 13.22
CA VAL A 166 20.48 -2.14 12.43
C VAL A 166 20.45 -1.63 10.98
N THR A 167 21.03 -2.40 10.05
CA THR A 167 20.95 -2.11 8.61
C THR A 167 19.79 -2.89 7.99
N ILE A 168 18.77 -2.18 7.48
CA ILE A 168 17.62 -2.78 6.79
C ILE A 168 17.74 -2.53 5.28
N THR A 169 18.30 -3.49 4.55
CA THR A 169 18.44 -3.41 3.07
C THR A 169 17.30 -4.15 2.37
N THR A 170 16.23 -3.45 1.98
CA THR A 170 15.25 -4.01 1.03
C THR A 170 15.41 -3.23 -0.26
N LYS A 171 15.95 -3.88 -1.28
CA LYS A 171 15.90 -3.35 -2.64
C LYS A 171 14.52 -3.64 -3.21
N CYS A 172 13.71 -2.60 -3.39
CA CYS A 172 12.44 -2.66 -4.10
C CYS A 172 12.66 -1.99 -5.45
N PHE A 173 12.75 -2.79 -6.50
CA PHE A 173 12.94 -2.26 -7.82
C PHE A 173 11.87 -2.78 -8.77
N VAL A 174 11.16 -1.86 -9.39
CA VAL A 174 10.29 -2.13 -10.53
C VAL A 174 10.77 -1.32 -11.71
N TYR A 175 10.66 -1.92 -12.89
CA TYR A 175 10.98 -1.29 -14.15
C TYR A 175 10.13 -0.02 -14.31
N ARG A 176 10.72 1.16 -14.09
CA ARG A 176 10.15 2.46 -14.47
C ARG A 176 10.87 2.94 -15.72
N ARG A 177 10.09 3.31 -16.76
CA ARG A 177 10.60 4.16 -17.83
C ARG A 177 10.77 5.59 -17.34
#